data_AF-A0A2E7C3V9-F1
#
_entry.id   AF-A0A2E7C3V9-F1
#
_cell.length_a   1.000
_cell.length_b   1.000
_cell.length_c   1.000
_cell.angle_alpha   90.00
_cell.angle_beta   90.00
_cell.angle_gamma   90.00
#
_symmetry.space_group_name_H-M   'P 1'
#
loop_
_entity.id
_entity.type
_entity.pdbx_description
1 polymer ?
#
loop_
_entity_poly.entity_id
_entity_poly.type
_entity_poly.pdbx_seq_one_letter_code
_entity_poly.pdbx_strand_id
1 'polypeptide(L)' 'MNRIEKLKNDVYSFEELDTLEKNAIKLRDQETLGLIMRSRASKTAKGETPKSTVDAEGKPLTKRARRDAKNQR' A
#
# COMPACT_ATOMS: atom_id res chain seq x y z
N MET A 1 -15.39 13.61 0.43
CA MET A 1 -14.13 13.53 -0.33
C MET A 1 -14.10 12.27 -1.18
N ASN A 2 -13.82 12.43 -2.47
CA ASN A 2 -13.68 11.35 -3.44
C ASN A 2 -12.31 10.64 -3.31
N ARG A 3 -12.19 9.45 -3.90
CA ARG A 3 -10.95 8.63 -3.83
C ARG A 3 -9.71 9.41 -4.27
N ILE A 4 -9.82 10.16 -5.36
CA ILE A 4 -8.73 11.00 -5.91
C ILE A 4 -8.34 12.10 -4.93
N GLU A 5 -9.31 12.77 -4.29
CA GLU A 5 -9.04 13.82 -3.31
C GLU A 5 -8.32 13.28 -2.08
N LYS A 6 -8.74 12.10 -1.60
CA LYS A 6 -8.06 11.42 -0.49
C LYS A 6 -6.61 11.05 -0.83
N LEU A 7 -6.33 10.61 -2.07
CA LEU A 7 -4.97 10.32 -2.53
C LEU A 7 -4.11 11.59 -2.62
N LYS A 8 -4.67 12.69 -3.12
CA LYS A 8 -3.97 13.99 -3.20
C LYS A 8 -3.64 14.57 -1.83
N ASN A 9 -4.49 14.30 -0.84
CA ASN A 9 -4.34 14.81 0.53
C ASN A 9 -3.60 13.84 1.47
N ASP A 10 -3.00 12.76 0.96
CA ASP A 10 -2.29 11.75 1.76
C ASP A 10 -3.10 11.15 2.93
N VAL A 11 -4.42 11.03 2.75
CA VAL A 11 -5.32 10.60 3.83
C VAL A 11 -5.22 9.09 4.09
N TYR A 12 -4.90 8.30 3.07
CA TYR A 12 -4.88 6.83 3.18
C TYR A 12 -3.68 6.32 3.99
N SER A 13 -3.90 5.29 4.80
CA SER A 13 -2.82 4.52 5.41
C SER A 13 -2.06 3.69 4.36
N PHE A 14 -0.85 3.24 4.69
CA PHE A 14 -0.08 2.35 3.80
C PHE A 14 -0.84 1.06 3.44
N GLU A 15 -1.57 0.45 4.39
CA GLU A 15 -2.36 -0.77 4.12
C GLU A 15 -3.51 -0.52 3.13
N GLU A 16 -4.11 0.67 3.19
CA GLU A 16 -5.13 1.09 2.24
C GLU A 16 -4.52 1.37 0.87
N LEU A 17 -3.40 2.09 0.80
CA LEU A 17 -2.66 2.35 -0.45
C LEU A 17 -2.27 1.03 -1.15
N ASP A 18 -1.78 0.05 -0.39
CA ASP A 18 -1.49 -1.32 -0.83
C ASP A 18 -2.69 -2.05 -1.45
N THR A 19 -3.87 -1.83 -0.90
CA THR A 19 -5.11 -2.45 -1.38
C THR A 19 -5.62 -1.73 -2.62
N LEU A 20 -5.55 -0.40 -2.62
CA LEU A 20 -5.92 0.44 -3.75
C LEU A 20 -5.01 0.22 -4.96
N GLU A 21 -3.73 -0.02 -4.74
CA GLU A 21 -2.74 -0.33 -5.79
C GLU A 21 -3.10 -1.65 -6.49
N LYS A 22 -3.34 -2.73 -5.73
CA LYS A 22 -3.75 -4.02 -6.31
C LYS A 22 -5.02 -3.89 -7.14
N ASN A 23 -5.97 -3.07 -6.70
CA ASN A 23 -7.19 -2.81 -7.47
C ASN A 23 -6.92 -1.97 -8.73
N ALA A 24 -6.09 -0.94 -8.63
CA ALA A 24 -5.72 -0.11 -9.77
C ALA A 24 -4.93 -0.90 -10.83
N ILE A 25 -4.02 -1.80 -10.42
CA ILE A 25 -3.33 -2.75 -11.32
C ILE A 25 -4.34 -3.62 -12.07
N LYS A 26 -5.30 -4.22 -11.37
CA LYS A 26 -6.34 -5.07 -11.98
C LYS A 26 -7.19 -4.32 -13.00
N LEU A 27 -7.49 -3.06 -12.74
CA LEU A 27 -8.28 -2.20 -13.61
C LEU A 27 -7.44 -1.47 -14.67
N ARG A 28 -6.10 -1.63 -14.64
CA ARG A 28 -5.15 -0.88 -15.49
C ARG A 28 -5.30 0.65 -15.37
N ASP A 29 -5.68 1.12 -14.18
CA ASP A 29 -5.88 2.52 -13.88
C ASP A 29 -4.54 3.20 -13.55
N GLN A 30 -3.87 3.70 -14.60
CA GLN A 30 -2.56 4.33 -14.50
C GLN A 30 -2.59 5.66 -13.74
N GLU A 31 -3.70 6.40 -13.83
CA GLU A 31 -3.84 7.68 -13.13
C GLU A 31 -3.85 7.46 -11.61
N THR A 32 -4.67 6.52 -11.16
CA THR A 32 -4.73 6.16 -9.74
C THR A 32 -3.41 5.55 -9.26
N LEU A 33 -2.72 4.75 -10.09
CA LEU A 33 -1.39 4.22 -9.73
C LEU A 33 -0.38 5.35 -9.49
N GLY A 34 -0.34 6.35 -10.39
CA GLY A 34 0.55 7.50 -10.23
C GLY A 34 0.27 8.28 -8.94
N LEU A 35 -1.00 8.47 -8.58
CA LEU A 35 -1.39 9.13 -7.33
C LEU A 35 -1.00 8.33 -6.09
N ILE A 36 -1.16 7.00 -6.12
CA ILE A 36 -0.75 6.12 -5.01
C ILE A 36 0.76 6.19 -4.78
N MET A 37 1.56 6.16 -5.86
CA MET A 37 3.02 6.25 -5.76
C MET A 37 3.46 7.57 -5.14
N ARG A 38 2.85 8.69 -5.54
CA ARG A 38 3.12 10.02 -4.95
C ARG A 38 2.77 10.05 -3.47
N SER A 39 1.60 9.50 -3.11
CA SER A 39 1.16 9.49 -1.72
C SER A 39 2.07 8.64 -0.82
N ARG A 40 2.52 7.48 -1.31
CA ARG A 40 3.55 6.67 -0.63
C ARG A 40 4.84 7.45 -0.43
N ALA A 41 5.37 8.07 -1.47
CA ALA A 41 6.61 8.84 -1.39
C ALA A 41 6.51 9.99 -0.39
N SER A 42 5.38 10.71 -0.38
CA SER A 42 5.10 11.78 0.58
C SER A 42 5.05 11.26 2.02
N LYS A 43 4.39 10.12 2.28
CA LYS A 43 4.34 9.50 3.61
C LYS A 43 5.70 9.03 4.11
N THR A 44 6.48 8.40 3.24
CA THR A 44 7.86 8.01 3.57
C THR A 44 8.71 9.25 3.88
N ALA A 45 8.53 10.35 3.13
CA ALA A 45 9.22 11.61 3.41
C ALA A 45 8.80 12.26 4.74
N LYS A 46 7.55 12.06 5.17
CA LYS A 46 7.04 12.47 6.49
C LYS A 46 7.50 11.56 7.64
N GLY A 47 8.26 10.50 7.36
CA GLY A 47 8.74 9.55 8.36
C GLY A 47 7.71 8.49 8.76
N GLU A 48 6.54 8.42 8.10
CA GLU A 48 5.61 7.33 8.29
C GLU A 48 6.18 6.07 7.64
N THR A 49 6.28 4.98 8.41
CA THR A 49 6.69 3.68 7.90
C THR A 49 5.49 2.74 7.77
N PRO A 50 5.40 1.93 6.71
CA PRO A 50 4.39 0.89 6.64
C PRO A 50 4.57 -0.07 7.81
N LYS A 51 3.46 -0.56 8.38
CA LYS A 51 3.53 -1.58 9.43
C LYS A 51 4.28 -2.79 8.90
N SER A 52 5.23 -3.28 9.69
CA SER A 52 5.93 -4.53 9.34
C SER A 52 4.91 -5.65 9.21
N THR A 53 4.95 -6.35 8.09
CA THR A 53 4.09 -7.50 7.84
C THR A 53 4.72 -8.81 8.31
N VAL A 54 5.96 -8.75 8.79
CA VAL A 54 6.77 -9.84 9.34
C VAL A 54 7.31 -9.48 10.72
N ASP A 55 7.56 -10.47 11.57
CA ASP A 55 8.25 -10.28 12.85
C ASP A 55 9.77 -10.15 12.66
N ALA A 56 10.51 -10.01 13.76
CA ALA A 56 11.97 -9.87 13.76
C ALA A 56 12.67 -11.11 13.17
N GLU A 57 12.02 -12.27 13.26
CA GLU A 57 12.48 -13.55 12.72
C GLU A 57 12.01 -13.80 11.28
N GLY A 58 11.33 -12.84 10.65
CA GLY A 58 10.85 -12.92 9.27
C GLY A 58 9.57 -13.74 9.10
N LYS A 59 8.88 -14.14 10.18
CA LYS A 59 7.61 -14.84 10.09
C LYS A 59 6.46 -13.87 9.81
N PRO A 60 5.54 -14.23 8.92
CA PRO A 60 4.36 -13.42 8.62
C PRO A 60 3.45 -13.14 9.83
N LEU A 61 3.31 -11.86 10.19
CA LEU A 61 2.42 -11.41 11.26
C LEU A 61 0.95 -11.34 10.81
N THR A 62 0.72 -11.03 9.53
CA THR A 62 -0.64 -10.88 9.00
C THR A 62 -1.06 -12.08 8.16
N LYS A 63 -2.38 -12.35 8.09
CA LYS A 63 -2.94 -13.35 7.15
C LYS A 63 -2.51 -13.06 5.71
N ARG A 64 -2.34 -11.77 5.35
CA ARG A 64 -1.89 -11.32 4.03
C ARG A 64 -0.43 -11.71 3.78
N ALA A 65 0.48 -11.41 4.70
CA ALA A 65 1.88 -11.81 4.55
C ALA A 65 2.05 -13.33 4.45
N ARG A 66 1.23 -14.12 5.17
CA ARG A 66 1.24 -15.59 5.02
C ARG A 66 0.88 -16.04 3.60
N ARG A 67 -0.05 -15.33 2.95
CA ARG A 67 -0.47 -15.63 1.58
C ARG A 67 0.57 -15.16 0.57
N ASP A 68 1.06 -13.94 0.72
CA ASP A 68 2.06 -13.36 -0.19
C ASP A 68 3.37 -14.19 -0.12
N ALA A 69 3.79 -14.67 1.06
CA ALA A 69 4.93 -15.59 1.20
C ALA A 69 4.70 -16.98 0.56
N LYS A 70 3.45 -17.47 0.51
CA LYS A 70 3.12 -18.71 -0.21
C LYS A 70 3.13 -18.53 -1.72
N ASN A 71 2.71 -17.36 -2.22
CA ASN A 71 2.69 -17.05 -3.65
C ASN A 71 4.09 -16.78 -4.24
N GLN A 72 5.13 -16.67 -3.40
CA GLN A 72 6.52 -16.50 -3.82
C GLN A 72 7.30 -17.83 -3.88
N ARG A 73 6.67 -18.97 -3.57
CA ARG A 73 7.22 -20.32 -3.75
C ARG A 73 6.68 -20.96 -5.01
#